data_AF-A0A1Q8UBE3-F1
#
_entry.id   AF-A0A1Q8UBE3-F1
#
_cell.length_a   1.000
_cell.length_b   1.000
_cell.length_c   1.000
_cell.angle_alpha   90.00
_cell.angle_beta   90.00
_cell.angle_gamma   90.00
#
_symmetry.space_group_name_H-M   'P 1'
#
loop_
_entity.id
_entity.type
_entity.pdbx_description
1 polymer ?
#
loop_
_entity_poly.entity_id
_entity_poly.type
_entity_poly.pdbx_seq_one_letter_code
_entity_poly.pdbx_strand_id
1 'polypeptide(L)'
;MTAVRSDTAPQPAPAAAAPFPTGFLWGAATAAYQVEGAATEMGRTPSIWDTFSHTPGKVVNGDTGDVAADHFHRYRDDVALMKRLGLQAYRFSVSWSRVQPTGRGPAVERGLDFYRSLVDELLAAGIKPVATLYHWDLPQELEDAGGWPERATAERFADYAAIMARALGDRVGMWTTLNEPWCSAFLGYGSGVHAPGRTEPAAALRAAHHLNLAHGRAAEALRANLPAAAQTSVTLNLHQVRPLTGSEADADAARRIDAVGNRVFTGPMLKGAYPEDLLADTERIVNWGELIRDGDLAAIAAPIDVLGVNYYTPTIVSTPASGTGDTRNDGHGNSDHSPWPGSEHVAFHLAEGRPVTAMNWSVKPEGLYDLLMDVSREHPDLPLMVTENGAAFDDAPDADGRVHDPERIAYLRGHLEAVRRAAADGADVRGYFLWSLMDNFEWGYGYAKRFGAVYIDYATQRRTPKSSAHWYGDVIARHALPPGPDA
;
A
#
# COMPACT_ATOMS: atom_id res chain seq x y z
N MET A 1 53.69 29.92 -36.24
CA MET A 1 52.51 30.15 -35.38
C MET A 1 51.29 29.73 -36.17
N THR A 2 50.86 28.49 -36.00
CA THR A 2 49.69 27.92 -36.68
C THR A 2 48.58 27.90 -35.64
N ALA A 3 47.57 28.75 -35.80
CA ALA A 3 46.45 28.83 -34.88
C ALA A 3 45.54 27.62 -35.12
N VAL A 4 45.45 26.74 -34.11
CA VAL A 4 44.45 25.67 -34.06
C VAL A 4 43.14 26.32 -33.60
N ARG A 5 42.14 26.38 -34.49
CA ARG A 5 40.75 26.69 -34.10
C ARG A 5 40.15 25.45 -33.46
N SER A 6 39.70 25.57 -32.20
CA SER A 6 38.88 24.56 -31.56
C SER A 6 37.43 24.74 -32.03
N ASP A 7 37.01 23.94 -32.99
CA ASP A 7 35.59 23.74 -33.30
C ASP A 7 35.01 22.76 -32.28
N THR A 8 34.58 23.26 -31.12
CA THR A 8 33.67 22.54 -30.24
C THR A 8 32.24 22.82 -30.70
N ALA A 9 31.66 21.87 -31.43
CA ALA A 9 30.23 21.88 -31.72
C ALA A 9 29.43 21.86 -30.40
N PRO A 10 28.34 22.63 -30.28
CA PRO A 10 27.48 22.59 -29.10
C PRO A 10 26.90 21.18 -28.94
N GLN A 11 27.17 20.58 -27.79
CA GLN A 11 26.59 19.31 -27.38
C GLN A 11 25.06 19.49 -27.36
N PRO A 12 24.28 18.60 -28.00
CA PRO A 12 22.82 18.72 -28.00
C PRO A 12 22.35 18.70 -26.55
N ALA A 13 21.47 19.65 -26.22
CA ALA A 13 20.80 19.65 -24.94
C ALA A 13 20.16 18.27 -24.72
N PRO A 14 20.21 17.74 -23.49
CA PRO A 14 19.63 16.45 -23.15
C PRO A 14 18.18 16.42 -23.60
N ALA A 15 17.79 15.39 -24.34
CA ALA A 15 16.41 15.23 -24.74
C ALA A 15 15.53 15.12 -23.48
N ALA A 16 14.48 15.92 -23.40
CA ALA A 16 13.48 15.78 -22.36
C ALA A 16 12.90 14.35 -22.38
N ALA A 17 12.68 13.76 -21.21
CA ALA A 17 12.06 12.45 -21.12
C ALA A 17 10.68 12.47 -21.80
N ALA A 18 10.30 11.37 -22.45
CA ALA A 18 8.98 11.25 -23.06
C ALA A 18 7.87 11.45 -22.00
N PRO A 19 6.72 12.04 -22.36
CA PRO A 19 5.62 12.22 -21.42
C PRO A 19 5.01 10.88 -20.99
N PHE A 20 4.31 10.90 -19.86
CA PHE A 20 3.47 9.78 -19.42
C PHE A 20 2.23 9.61 -20.32
N PRO A 21 1.54 8.46 -20.28
CA PRO A 21 0.33 8.23 -21.06
C PRO A 21 -0.72 9.33 -20.85
N THR A 22 -1.41 9.72 -21.92
CA THR A 22 -2.50 10.70 -21.81
C THR A 22 -3.56 10.21 -20.82
N GLY A 23 -3.94 11.08 -19.88
CA GLY A 23 -4.91 10.73 -18.83
C GLY A 23 -4.31 10.02 -17.62
N PHE A 24 -2.97 9.86 -17.55
CA PHE A 24 -2.29 9.31 -16.39
C PHE A 24 -2.56 10.16 -15.15
N LEU A 25 -3.06 9.49 -14.09
CA LEU A 25 -3.51 10.14 -12.86
C LEU A 25 -2.36 10.26 -11.85
N TRP A 26 -2.10 11.48 -11.39
CA TRP A 26 -1.07 11.78 -10.41
C TRP A 26 -1.66 12.04 -9.03
N GLY A 27 -1.18 11.32 -8.01
CA GLY A 27 -1.67 11.51 -6.65
C GLY A 27 -0.65 11.21 -5.57
N ALA A 28 -1.09 11.38 -4.33
CA ALA A 28 -0.39 10.91 -3.14
C ALA A 28 -1.37 10.13 -2.26
N ALA A 29 -0.84 9.23 -1.44
CA ALA A 29 -1.61 8.34 -0.58
C ALA A 29 -1.35 8.56 0.92
N THR A 30 -2.34 8.26 1.75
CA THR A 30 -2.28 8.17 3.21
C THR A 30 -3.24 7.08 3.72
N ALA A 31 -3.10 6.72 5.01
CA ALA A 31 -4.03 5.85 5.72
C ALA A 31 -4.57 6.54 6.98
N ALA A 32 -5.83 6.26 7.31
CA ALA A 32 -6.58 6.88 8.39
C ALA A 32 -5.83 6.88 9.72
N TYR A 33 -5.52 5.71 10.28
CA TYR A 33 -4.85 5.62 11.59
C TYR A 33 -3.45 6.25 11.58
N GLN A 34 -2.79 6.31 10.42
CA GLN A 34 -1.43 6.83 10.32
C GLN A 34 -1.37 8.36 10.36
N VAL A 35 -2.42 9.07 9.90
CA VAL A 35 -2.42 10.54 9.78
C VAL A 35 -3.50 11.24 10.58
N GLU A 36 -4.66 10.62 10.81
CA GLU A 36 -5.84 11.31 11.35
C GLU A 36 -5.63 11.83 12.77
N GLY A 37 -5.22 10.95 13.70
CA GLY A 37 -5.30 11.23 15.11
C GLY A 37 -6.76 11.33 15.60
N ALA A 38 -6.96 12.12 16.66
CA ALA A 38 -8.26 12.32 17.29
C ALA A 38 -8.92 10.97 17.66
N ALA A 39 -8.11 10.06 18.21
CA ALA A 39 -8.45 8.64 18.37
C ALA A 39 -9.68 8.38 19.26
N THR A 40 -9.97 9.28 20.21
CA THR A 40 -11.09 9.19 21.15
C THR A 40 -12.17 10.25 20.90
N GLU A 41 -12.08 10.99 19.80
CA GLU A 41 -13.02 12.06 19.47
C GLU A 41 -14.19 11.57 18.63
N MET A 42 -15.30 12.32 18.71
CA MET A 42 -16.48 12.10 17.87
C MET A 42 -16.98 10.65 17.85
N GLY A 43 -16.81 9.93 18.97
CA GLY A 43 -17.35 8.58 19.14
C GLY A 43 -16.61 7.47 18.43
N ARG A 44 -15.41 7.73 17.90
CA ARG A 44 -14.52 6.67 17.44
C ARG A 44 -14.26 5.68 18.59
N THR A 45 -14.38 4.39 18.34
CA THR A 45 -13.93 3.33 19.26
C THR A 45 -12.51 2.88 18.89
N PRO A 46 -11.80 2.19 19.80
CA PRO A 46 -10.50 1.62 19.48
C PRO A 46 -10.55 0.66 18.29
N SER A 47 -9.55 0.75 17.41
CA SER A 47 -9.20 -0.29 16.46
C SER A 47 -8.17 -1.24 17.06
N ILE A 48 -7.85 -2.33 16.34
CA ILE A 48 -6.76 -3.23 16.70
C ILE A 48 -5.41 -2.52 16.81
N TRP A 49 -5.19 -1.45 16.02
CA TRP A 49 -3.95 -0.69 16.09
C TRP A 49 -3.87 0.22 17.30
N ASP A 50 -5.00 0.69 17.84
CA ASP A 50 -5.03 1.39 19.12
C ASP A 50 -4.57 0.45 20.24
N THR A 51 -5.17 -0.73 20.35
CA THR A 51 -4.77 -1.74 21.35
C THR A 51 -3.33 -2.19 21.17
N PHE A 52 -2.91 -2.44 19.93
CA PHE A 52 -1.56 -2.92 19.63
C PHE A 52 -0.50 -1.87 19.96
N SER A 53 -0.68 -0.61 19.54
CA SER A 53 0.32 0.44 19.82
C SER A 53 0.42 0.79 21.30
N HIS A 54 -0.68 0.65 22.05
CA HIS A 54 -0.68 0.82 23.51
C HIS A 54 -0.10 -0.38 24.27
N THR A 55 0.20 -1.50 23.59
CA THR A 55 0.82 -2.66 24.23
C THR A 55 2.33 -2.47 24.32
N PRO A 56 2.94 -2.54 25.52
CA PRO A 56 4.37 -2.32 25.69
C PRO A 56 5.24 -3.22 24.79
N GLY A 57 6.17 -2.60 24.07
CA GLY A 57 7.15 -3.30 23.22
C GLY A 57 6.65 -3.68 21.83
N LYS A 58 5.37 -3.42 21.49
CA LYS A 58 4.83 -3.70 20.15
C LYS A 58 5.15 -2.63 19.11
N VAL A 59 5.36 -1.39 19.56
CA VAL A 59 5.74 -0.26 18.70
C VAL A 59 6.98 0.42 19.27
N VAL A 60 7.90 0.82 18.39
CA VAL A 60 9.10 1.59 18.76
C VAL A 60 8.72 2.81 19.60
N ASN A 61 9.47 3.04 20.68
CA ASN A 61 9.26 4.11 21.67
C ASN A 61 7.90 4.12 22.38
N GLY A 62 7.02 3.14 22.14
CA GLY A 62 5.63 3.19 22.60
C GLY A 62 4.80 4.25 21.88
N ASP A 63 5.20 4.63 20.66
CA ASP A 63 4.45 5.57 19.83
C ASP A 63 3.03 5.04 19.54
N THR A 64 2.04 5.94 19.48
CA THR A 64 0.64 5.61 19.16
C THR A 64 0.11 6.51 18.05
N GLY A 65 -1.00 6.12 17.43
CA GLY A 65 -1.73 6.92 16.44
C GLY A 65 -2.69 7.95 17.06
N ASP A 66 -2.61 8.24 18.36
CA ASP A 66 -3.61 9.08 19.05
C ASP A 66 -3.70 10.50 18.49
N VAL A 67 -2.53 11.06 18.14
CA VAL A 67 -2.40 12.41 17.57
C VAL A 67 -1.95 12.34 16.11
N ALA A 68 -0.97 11.48 15.78
CA ALA A 68 -0.44 11.33 14.43
C ALA A 68 -0.03 12.68 13.80
N ALA A 69 -0.42 12.91 12.54
CA ALA A 69 -0.25 14.18 11.86
C ALA A 69 -1.44 15.15 12.12
N ASP A 70 -2.36 14.83 13.04
CA ASP A 70 -3.52 15.66 13.37
C ASP A 70 -4.36 16.03 12.12
N HIS A 71 -4.38 15.14 11.12
CA HIS A 71 -5.06 15.38 9.84
C HIS A 71 -6.56 15.53 10.05
N PHE A 72 -7.15 14.89 11.07
CA PHE A 72 -8.57 15.02 11.39
C PHE A 72 -8.99 16.48 11.57
N HIS A 73 -8.16 17.28 12.27
CA HIS A 73 -8.42 18.71 12.48
C HIS A 73 -7.89 19.60 11.35
N ARG A 74 -6.85 19.15 10.63
CA ARG A 74 -6.07 19.98 9.71
C ARG A 74 -6.25 19.64 8.23
N TYR A 75 -7.20 18.78 7.90
CA TYR A 75 -7.40 18.30 6.54
C TYR A 75 -7.54 19.41 5.51
N ARG A 76 -8.12 20.58 5.86
CA ARG A 76 -8.21 21.74 4.96
C ARG A 76 -6.85 22.31 4.59
N ASP A 77 -5.93 22.40 5.55
CA ASP A 77 -4.55 22.86 5.31
C ASP A 77 -3.80 21.85 4.43
N ASP A 78 -4.02 20.56 4.70
CA ASP A 78 -3.41 19.47 3.94
C ASP A 78 -3.96 19.43 2.50
N VAL A 79 -5.27 19.59 2.27
CA VAL A 79 -5.86 19.70 0.92
C VAL A 79 -5.38 20.95 0.19
N ALA A 80 -5.26 22.09 0.89
CA ALA A 80 -4.68 23.30 0.30
C ALA A 80 -3.21 23.06 -0.13
N LEU A 81 -2.46 22.25 0.62
CA LEU A 81 -1.12 21.84 0.24
C LEU A 81 -1.11 20.93 -0.99
N MET A 82 -1.99 19.91 -1.04
CA MET A 82 -2.15 19.03 -2.21
C MET A 82 -2.42 19.85 -3.48
N LYS A 83 -3.30 20.85 -3.39
CA LYS A 83 -3.62 21.77 -4.50
C LYS A 83 -2.41 22.58 -4.95
N ARG A 84 -1.62 23.11 -4.01
CA ARG A 84 -0.37 23.84 -4.33
C ARG A 84 0.68 22.96 -5.00
N LEU A 85 0.72 21.67 -4.65
CA LEU A 85 1.61 20.68 -5.27
C LEU A 85 1.07 20.15 -6.61
N GLY A 86 -0.13 20.54 -7.02
CA GLY A 86 -0.73 20.15 -8.30
C GLY A 86 -1.27 18.72 -8.34
N LEU A 87 -1.47 18.06 -7.18
CA LEU A 87 -2.01 16.71 -7.14
C LEU A 87 -3.38 16.66 -7.84
N GLN A 88 -3.62 15.61 -8.62
CA GLN A 88 -4.88 15.42 -9.35
C GLN A 88 -5.82 14.46 -8.60
N ALA A 89 -5.26 13.59 -7.76
CA ALA A 89 -6.01 12.68 -6.90
C ALA A 89 -5.38 12.56 -5.52
N TYR A 90 -6.21 12.23 -4.54
CA TYR A 90 -5.78 11.90 -3.19
C TYR A 90 -6.39 10.56 -2.80
N ARG A 91 -5.52 9.58 -2.55
CA ARG A 91 -5.90 8.27 -2.03
C ARG A 91 -5.83 8.32 -0.51
N PHE A 92 -6.96 8.11 0.15
CA PHE A 92 -7.05 8.05 1.61
C PHE A 92 -7.83 6.82 2.02
N SER A 93 -7.65 6.36 3.26
CA SER A 93 -8.55 5.34 3.83
C SER A 93 -9.59 5.94 4.76
N VAL A 94 -10.69 5.22 4.92
CA VAL A 94 -11.76 5.56 5.84
C VAL A 94 -11.61 4.71 7.09
N SER A 95 -11.65 5.35 8.27
CA SER A 95 -11.54 4.63 9.53
C SER A 95 -12.84 3.91 9.88
N TRP A 96 -12.82 2.57 9.81
CA TRP A 96 -13.99 1.76 10.13
C TRP A 96 -14.46 2.03 11.58
N SER A 97 -13.51 2.11 12.51
CA SER A 97 -13.79 2.37 13.93
C SER A 97 -14.39 3.75 14.22
N ARG A 98 -14.27 4.71 13.28
CA ARG A 98 -14.89 6.04 13.36
C ARG A 98 -16.31 6.07 12.80
N VAL A 99 -16.50 5.45 11.63
CA VAL A 99 -17.77 5.53 10.88
C VAL A 99 -18.80 4.50 11.32
N GLN A 100 -18.36 3.33 11.80
CA GLN A 100 -19.20 2.31 12.38
C GLN A 100 -18.48 1.72 13.61
N PRO A 101 -18.44 2.47 14.74
CA PRO A 101 -17.82 2.01 15.97
C PRO A 101 -18.29 0.61 16.37
N THR A 102 -17.40 -0.20 16.92
CA THR A 102 -17.59 -1.65 17.19
C THR A 102 -17.70 -2.56 15.95
N GLY A 103 -17.66 -2.01 14.73
CA GLY A 103 -17.74 -2.76 13.49
C GLY A 103 -19.10 -3.36 13.17
N ARG A 104 -20.15 -2.91 13.86
CA ARG A 104 -21.54 -3.39 13.68
C ARG A 104 -22.56 -2.32 14.04
N GLY A 105 -23.80 -2.52 13.58
CA GLY A 105 -24.89 -1.58 13.82
C GLY A 105 -24.91 -0.43 12.82
N PRO A 106 -25.66 0.65 13.08
CA PRO A 106 -25.75 1.77 12.18
C PRO A 106 -24.43 2.55 12.11
N ALA A 107 -24.29 3.36 11.06
CA ALA A 107 -23.22 4.34 10.98
C ALA A 107 -23.38 5.43 12.04
N VAL A 108 -22.27 6.07 12.39
CA VAL A 108 -22.25 7.27 13.21
C VAL A 108 -22.05 8.48 12.31
N GLU A 109 -23.11 9.31 12.18
CA GLU A 109 -23.13 10.44 11.23
C GLU A 109 -21.96 11.41 11.40
N ARG A 110 -21.58 11.75 12.65
CA ARG A 110 -20.41 12.61 12.91
C ARG A 110 -19.09 12.03 12.39
N GLY A 111 -18.96 10.69 12.34
CA GLY A 111 -17.81 10.03 11.75
C GLY A 111 -17.82 10.12 10.23
N LEU A 112 -19.00 9.96 9.62
CA LEU A 112 -19.20 10.18 8.18
C LEU A 112 -18.98 11.64 7.78
N ASP A 113 -19.37 12.61 8.62
CA ASP A 113 -19.29 14.04 8.33
C ASP A 113 -17.84 14.52 8.13
N PHE A 114 -16.87 13.92 8.82
CA PHE A 114 -15.46 14.18 8.55
C PHE A 114 -15.10 13.81 7.11
N TYR A 115 -15.42 12.58 6.66
CA TYR A 115 -15.10 12.13 5.31
C TYR A 115 -15.93 12.85 4.23
N ARG A 116 -17.19 13.20 4.52
CA ARG A 116 -18.00 14.05 3.63
C ARG A 116 -17.30 15.41 3.43
N SER A 117 -16.85 16.03 4.52
CA SER A 117 -16.18 17.32 4.48
C SER A 117 -14.81 17.27 3.80
N LEU A 118 -14.05 16.19 4.00
CA LEU A 118 -12.79 15.94 3.29
C LEU A 118 -13.03 15.79 1.79
N VAL A 119 -14.01 14.97 1.39
CA VAL A 119 -14.37 14.76 -0.02
C VAL A 119 -14.83 16.06 -0.68
N ASP A 120 -15.65 16.85 0.00
CA ASP A 120 -16.10 18.16 -0.51
C ASP A 120 -14.92 19.13 -0.69
N GLU A 121 -14.00 19.17 0.27
CA GLU A 121 -12.81 20.01 0.18
C GLU A 121 -11.88 19.59 -0.97
N LEU A 122 -11.67 18.28 -1.15
CA LEU A 122 -10.89 17.74 -2.28
C LEU A 122 -11.51 18.13 -3.63
N LEU A 123 -12.82 17.92 -3.79
CA LEU A 123 -13.53 18.26 -5.03
C LEU A 123 -13.53 19.76 -5.29
N ALA A 124 -13.72 20.59 -4.27
CA ALA A 124 -13.59 22.06 -4.37
C ALA A 124 -12.16 22.50 -4.75
N ALA A 125 -11.15 21.74 -4.36
CA ALA A 125 -9.77 21.93 -4.76
C ALA A 125 -9.46 21.40 -6.19
N GLY A 126 -10.39 20.68 -6.83
CA GLY A 126 -10.18 20.04 -8.13
C GLY A 126 -9.43 18.71 -8.06
N ILE A 127 -9.39 18.08 -6.87
CA ILE A 127 -8.66 16.84 -6.59
C ILE A 127 -9.67 15.69 -6.51
N LYS A 128 -9.41 14.62 -7.26
CA LYS A 128 -10.27 13.43 -7.28
C LYS A 128 -10.06 12.61 -6.00
N PRO A 129 -11.11 12.34 -5.20
CA PRO A 129 -11.01 11.45 -4.05
C PRO A 129 -10.96 9.98 -4.52
N VAL A 130 -10.02 9.22 -3.95
CA VAL A 130 -9.91 7.76 -4.10
C VAL A 130 -9.97 7.15 -2.71
N ALA A 131 -11.05 6.44 -2.38
CA ALA A 131 -11.31 5.98 -1.01
C ALA A 131 -10.97 4.50 -0.83
N THR A 132 -10.13 4.19 0.15
CA THR A 132 -9.85 2.82 0.61
C THR A 132 -10.73 2.50 1.82
N LEU A 133 -11.54 1.44 1.75
CA LEU A 133 -12.45 1.07 2.83
C LEU A 133 -11.72 0.47 4.04
N TYR A 134 -10.73 -0.39 3.81
CA TYR A 134 -9.96 -1.02 4.88
C TYR A 134 -8.46 -0.81 4.71
N HIS A 135 -7.87 -0.11 5.68
CA HIS A 135 -6.42 0.04 5.82
C HIS A 135 -6.02 -0.29 7.26
N TRP A 136 -6.29 -1.56 7.62
CA TRP A 136 -5.78 -2.27 8.79
C TRP A 136 -6.37 -1.87 10.16
N ASP A 137 -7.24 -0.87 10.22
CA ASP A 137 -7.82 -0.35 11.46
C ASP A 137 -9.15 -1.02 11.83
N LEU A 138 -9.15 -2.35 11.83
CA LEU A 138 -10.30 -3.17 12.26
C LEU A 138 -10.79 -2.75 13.65
N PRO A 139 -12.10 -2.50 13.87
CA PRO A 139 -12.64 -2.25 15.21
C PRO A 139 -12.26 -3.36 16.18
N GLN A 140 -11.74 -3.00 17.36
CA GLN A 140 -11.22 -3.97 18.34
C GLN A 140 -12.27 -5.02 18.71
N GLU A 141 -13.54 -4.65 18.78
CA GLU A 141 -14.64 -5.55 19.11
C GLU A 141 -14.85 -6.67 18.08
N LEU A 142 -14.43 -6.47 16.83
CA LEU A 142 -14.41 -7.55 15.83
C LEU A 142 -13.23 -8.50 16.04
N GLU A 143 -12.07 -8.00 16.47
CA GLU A 143 -10.94 -8.86 16.88
C GLU A 143 -11.26 -9.63 18.16
N ASP A 144 -11.93 -9.01 19.14
CA ASP A 144 -12.38 -9.69 20.36
C ASP A 144 -13.36 -10.83 20.05
N ALA A 145 -14.11 -10.71 18.94
CA ALA A 145 -14.96 -11.76 18.39
C ALA A 145 -14.23 -12.78 17.50
N GLY A 146 -12.90 -12.64 17.34
CA GLY A 146 -11.99 -13.57 16.67
C GLY A 146 -11.26 -13.00 15.44
N GLY A 147 -11.65 -11.82 14.96
CA GLY A 147 -10.95 -11.08 13.91
C GLY A 147 -11.15 -11.61 12.50
N TRP A 148 -10.21 -11.31 11.61
CA TRP A 148 -10.21 -11.85 10.24
C TRP A 148 -10.19 -13.38 10.13
N PRO A 149 -9.61 -14.15 11.07
CA PRO A 149 -9.77 -15.61 11.08
C PRO A 149 -11.23 -16.09 11.19
N GLU A 150 -12.15 -15.21 11.59
CA GLU A 150 -13.58 -15.50 11.68
C GLU A 150 -14.37 -14.94 10.51
N ARG A 151 -15.20 -15.81 9.92
CA ARG A 151 -15.98 -15.50 8.71
C ARG A 151 -16.90 -14.30 8.89
N ALA A 152 -17.47 -14.15 10.09
CA ALA A 152 -18.40 -13.07 10.40
C ALA A 152 -17.80 -11.67 10.14
N THR A 153 -16.48 -11.52 10.26
CA THR A 153 -15.76 -10.26 9.98
C THR A 153 -15.86 -9.87 8.50
N ALA A 154 -15.81 -10.83 7.58
CA ALA A 154 -16.00 -10.57 6.15
C ALA A 154 -17.41 -10.06 5.84
N GLU A 155 -18.42 -10.64 6.47
CA GLU A 155 -19.82 -10.21 6.29
C GLU A 155 -20.05 -8.82 6.90
N ARG A 156 -19.42 -8.52 8.05
CA ARG A 156 -19.46 -7.17 8.65
C ARG A 156 -18.78 -6.12 7.78
N PHE A 157 -17.71 -6.50 7.09
CA PHE A 157 -17.06 -5.60 6.15
C PHE A 157 -17.98 -5.24 4.98
N ALA A 158 -18.82 -6.17 4.51
CA ALA A 158 -19.82 -5.89 3.48
C ALA A 158 -20.90 -4.90 3.96
N ASP A 159 -21.41 -5.06 5.19
CA ASP A 159 -22.34 -4.10 5.81
C ASP A 159 -21.73 -2.68 5.84
N TYR A 160 -20.47 -2.60 6.25
CA TYR A 160 -19.69 -1.35 6.30
C TYR A 160 -19.48 -0.75 4.91
N ALA A 161 -19.10 -1.54 3.91
CA ALA A 161 -18.94 -1.10 2.53
C ALA A 161 -20.24 -0.48 1.98
N ALA A 162 -21.39 -1.11 2.26
CA ALA A 162 -22.69 -0.59 1.86
C ALA A 162 -23.04 0.75 2.53
N ILE A 163 -22.67 0.93 3.80
CA ILE A 163 -22.79 2.22 4.52
C ILE A 163 -21.99 3.31 3.79
N MET A 164 -20.72 3.04 3.49
CA MET A 164 -19.85 4.02 2.86
C MET A 164 -20.29 4.37 1.44
N ALA A 165 -20.72 3.37 0.66
CA ALA A 165 -21.28 3.57 -0.68
C ALA A 165 -22.46 4.54 -0.65
N ARG A 166 -23.40 4.38 0.30
CA ARG A 166 -24.53 5.30 0.45
C ARG A 166 -24.13 6.69 0.93
N ALA A 167 -23.07 6.80 1.73
CA ALA A 167 -22.67 8.06 2.35
C ALA A 167 -21.85 8.98 1.43
N LEU A 168 -21.01 8.40 0.54
CA LEU A 168 -20.06 9.14 -0.29
C LEU A 168 -20.10 8.76 -1.78
N GLY A 169 -20.93 7.79 -2.17
CA GLY A 169 -20.98 7.25 -3.53
C GLY A 169 -21.44 8.22 -4.62
N ASP A 170 -22.03 9.35 -4.22
CA ASP A 170 -22.40 10.45 -5.10
C ASP A 170 -21.19 11.29 -5.57
N ARG A 171 -20.05 11.19 -4.88
CA ARG A 171 -18.88 12.06 -5.04
C ARG A 171 -17.56 11.31 -5.24
N VAL A 172 -17.41 10.13 -4.65
CA VAL A 172 -16.21 9.31 -4.78
C VAL A 172 -16.31 8.43 -6.04
N GLY A 173 -15.43 8.70 -7.00
CA GLY A 173 -15.42 8.00 -8.30
C GLY A 173 -14.65 6.68 -8.32
N MET A 174 -13.74 6.45 -7.37
CA MET A 174 -12.92 5.24 -7.31
C MET A 174 -12.83 4.73 -5.87
N TRP A 175 -13.15 3.45 -5.70
CA TRP A 175 -13.24 2.77 -4.42
C TRP A 175 -12.29 1.59 -4.37
N THR A 176 -11.39 1.58 -3.40
CA THR A 176 -10.53 0.45 -3.08
C THR A 176 -11.13 -0.28 -1.88
N THR A 177 -11.38 -1.58 -2.02
CA THR A 177 -11.89 -2.41 -0.94
C THR A 177 -10.86 -2.58 0.19
N LEU A 178 -9.76 -3.28 -0.10
CA LEU A 178 -8.70 -3.57 0.86
C LEU A 178 -7.38 -2.95 0.40
N ASN A 179 -6.59 -2.45 1.35
CA ASN A 179 -5.16 -2.23 1.19
C ASN A 179 -4.38 -3.41 1.78
N GLU A 180 -3.51 -4.01 0.97
CA GLU A 180 -2.50 -4.98 1.41
C GLU A 180 -3.06 -6.06 2.35
N PRO A 181 -4.01 -6.88 1.88
CA PRO A 181 -4.57 -7.95 2.69
C PRO A 181 -3.49 -8.97 3.12
N TRP A 182 -2.38 -9.05 2.38
CA TRP A 182 -1.21 -9.84 2.79
C TRP A 182 -0.67 -9.38 4.15
N CYS A 183 -0.45 -8.07 4.33
CA CYS A 183 0.03 -7.51 5.59
C CYS A 183 -0.97 -7.78 6.73
N SER A 184 -2.27 -7.54 6.48
CA SER A 184 -3.31 -7.80 7.48
C SER A 184 -3.37 -9.26 7.94
N ALA A 185 -3.25 -10.21 7.01
CA ALA A 185 -3.30 -11.63 7.32
C ALA A 185 -1.99 -12.13 7.96
N PHE A 186 -0.87 -11.95 7.27
CA PHE A 186 0.37 -12.66 7.57
C PHE A 186 1.25 -11.92 8.58
N LEU A 187 1.24 -10.59 8.60
CA LEU A 187 1.91 -9.81 9.65
C LEU A 187 1.05 -9.67 10.90
N GLY A 188 -0.27 -9.61 10.73
CA GLY A 188 -1.23 -9.51 11.83
C GLY A 188 -1.44 -10.82 12.60
N TYR A 189 -1.54 -11.95 11.90
CA TYR A 189 -1.86 -13.25 12.49
C TYR A 189 -0.78 -14.32 12.29
N GLY A 190 0.25 -14.10 11.47
CA GLY A 190 1.35 -15.06 11.23
C GLY A 190 2.60 -14.75 12.04
N SER A 191 3.25 -13.62 11.75
CA SER A 191 4.47 -13.18 12.46
C SER A 191 4.19 -12.31 13.69
N GLY A 192 3.00 -11.69 13.76
CA GLY A 192 2.55 -10.88 14.90
C GLY A 192 3.29 -9.54 15.07
N VAL A 193 3.94 -9.07 14.01
CA VAL A 193 4.65 -7.77 13.96
C VAL A 193 3.71 -6.60 13.71
N HIS A 194 2.53 -6.86 13.12
CA HIS A 194 1.44 -5.89 12.99
C HIS A 194 0.26 -6.29 13.88
N ALA A 195 -0.66 -5.35 14.12
CA ALA A 195 -1.91 -5.62 14.82
C ALA A 195 -2.71 -6.73 14.10
N PRO A 196 -3.38 -7.65 14.83
CA PRO A 196 -3.51 -7.70 16.29
C PRO A 196 -2.32 -8.35 17.03
N GLY A 197 -1.28 -8.78 16.32
CA GLY A 197 -0.05 -9.28 16.92
C GLY A 197 -0.07 -10.77 17.28
N ARG A 198 -0.90 -11.55 16.59
CA ARG A 198 -1.05 -13.02 16.77
C ARG A 198 -0.02 -13.77 15.93
N THR A 199 0.35 -14.98 16.37
CA THR A 199 1.43 -15.78 15.79
C THR A 199 0.99 -17.21 15.44
N GLU A 200 -0.13 -17.30 14.73
CA GLU A 200 -0.90 -18.51 14.45
C GLU A 200 -1.00 -18.75 12.93
N PRO A 201 -0.17 -19.62 12.33
CA PRO A 201 -0.14 -19.83 10.87
C PRO A 201 -1.51 -20.22 10.26
N ALA A 202 -2.29 -21.05 10.97
CA ALA A 202 -3.63 -21.41 10.54
C ALA A 202 -4.59 -20.21 10.56
N ALA A 203 -4.48 -19.33 11.57
CA ALA A 203 -5.27 -18.11 11.65
C ALA A 203 -4.92 -17.15 10.50
N ALA A 204 -3.65 -17.04 10.13
CA ALA A 204 -3.21 -16.23 8.98
C ALA A 204 -3.83 -16.70 7.65
N LEU A 205 -3.85 -18.01 7.37
CA LEU A 205 -4.49 -18.54 6.16
C LEU A 205 -6.02 -18.35 6.17
N ARG A 206 -6.65 -18.52 7.33
CA ARG A 206 -8.09 -18.21 7.50
C ARG A 206 -8.38 -16.72 7.28
N ALA A 207 -7.54 -15.85 7.84
CA ALA A 207 -7.63 -14.41 7.63
C ALA A 207 -7.48 -14.03 6.16
N ALA A 208 -6.51 -14.61 5.44
CA ALA A 208 -6.34 -14.39 4.01
C ALA A 208 -7.60 -14.80 3.22
N HIS A 209 -8.22 -15.94 3.55
CA HIS A 209 -9.47 -16.36 2.94
C HIS A 209 -10.64 -15.41 3.22
N HIS A 210 -10.83 -15.00 4.46
CA HIS A 210 -11.94 -14.10 4.80
C HIS A 210 -11.70 -12.67 4.30
N LEU A 211 -10.45 -12.22 4.16
CA LEU A 211 -10.13 -10.97 3.47
C LEU A 211 -10.48 -11.06 1.98
N ASN A 212 -10.13 -12.17 1.31
CA ASN A 212 -10.59 -12.42 -0.05
C ASN A 212 -12.13 -12.35 -0.15
N LEU A 213 -12.85 -13.03 0.75
CA LEU A 213 -14.30 -13.02 0.77
C LEU A 213 -14.87 -11.61 1.03
N ALA A 214 -14.27 -10.88 1.96
CA ALA A 214 -14.64 -9.51 2.30
C ALA A 214 -14.48 -8.57 1.10
N HIS A 215 -13.39 -8.71 0.34
CA HIS A 215 -13.19 -7.98 -0.92
C HIS A 215 -14.37 -8.20 -1.87
N GLY A 216 -14.70 -9.47 -2.16
CA GLY A 216 -15.79 -9.84 -3.06
C GLY A 216 -17.14 -9.29 -2.62
N ARG A 217 -17.49 -9.50 -1.33
CA ARG A 217 -18.75 -9.02 -0.74
C ARG A 217 -18.84 -7.50 -0.70
N ALA A 218 -17.73 -6.81 -0.43
CA ALA A 218 -17.68 -5.35 -0.48
C ALA A 218 -17.83 -4.85 -1.93
N ALA A 219 -17.21 -5.50 -2.91
CA ALA A 219 -17.39 -5.16 -4.32
C ALA A 219 -18.86 -5.31 -4.74
N GLU A 220 -19.52 -6.42 -4.38
CA GLU A 220 -20.96 -6.61 -4.60
C GLU A 220 -21.79 -5.49 -3.96
N ALA A 221 -21.51 -5.15 -2.69
CA ALA A 221 -22.20 -4.09 -1.97
C ALA A 221 -21.99 -2.70 -2.61
N LEU A 222 -20.77 -2.41 -3.05
CA LEU A 222 -20.43 -1.18 -3.76
C LEU A 222 -21.21 -1.10 -5.07
N ARG A 223 -21.17 -2.13 -5.93
CA ARG A 223 -21.91 -2.13 -7.20
C ARG A 223 -23.41 -1.96 -7.02
N ALA A 224 -23.99 -2.52 -5.96
CA ALA A 224 -25.41 -2.40 -5.67
C ALA A 224 -25.85 -0.98 -5.24
N ASN A 225 -24.93 -0.16 -4.71
CA ASN A 225 -25.26 1.14 -4.11
C ASN A 225 -24.62 2.34 -4.84
N LEU A 226 -23.62 2.10 -5.70
CA LEU A 226 -22.89 3.15 -6.41
C LEU A 226 -23.47 3.43 -7.81
N PRO A 227 -23.24 4.64 -8.37
CA PRO A 227 -23.49 4.91 -9.78
C PRO A 227 -22.70 3.96 -10.68
N ALA A 228 -23.25 3.61 -11.85
CA ALA A 228 -22.62 2.69 -12.80
C ALA A 228 -21.23 3.14 -13.30
N ALA A 229 -20.92 4.45 -13.19
CA ALA A 229 -19.62 5.01 -13.56
C ALA A 229 -18.55 4.90 -12.47
N ALA A 230 -18.92 4.51 -11.23
CA ALA A 230 -17.98 4.39 -10.14
C ALA A 230 -17.09 3.14 -10.33
N GLN A 231 -15.79 3.31 -10.08
CA GLN A 231 -14.80 2.25 -10.23
C GLN A 231 -14.56 1.52 -8.91
N THR A 232 -14.40 0.20 -8.98
CA THR A 232 -14.05 -0.67 -7.85
C THR A 232 -12.67 -1.27 -8.06
N SER A 233 -11.89 -1.33 -6.98
CA SER A 233 -10.51 -1.77 -6.97
C SER A 233 -10.18 -2.57 -5.70
N VAL A 234 -9.04 -3.25 -5.73
CA VAL A 234 -8.32 -3.76 -4.57
C VAL A 234 -6.84 -3.39 -4.73
N THR A 235 -6.17 -3.08 -3.62
CA THR A 235 -4.74 -2.77 -3.61
C THR A 235 -3.96 -3.91 -3.00
N LEU A 236 -3.01 -4.46 -3.75
CA LEU A 236 -2.15 -5.57 -3.33
C LEU A 236 -0.68 -5.12 -3.34
N ASN A 237 0.04 -5.40 -2.26
CA ASN A 237 1.50 -5.35 -2.20
C ASN A 237 2.09 -6.59 -2.85
N LEU A 238 2.11 -6.59 -4.18
CA LEU A 238 2.62 -7.71 -4.94
C LEU A 238 4.15 -7.77 -4.82
N HIS A 239 4.64 -8.93 -4.37
CA HIS A 239 6.04 -9.24 -4.20
C HIS A 239 6.63 -9.59 -5.56
N GLN A 240 7.63 -8.85 -6.02
CA GLN A 240 8.43 -9.25 -7.17
C GLN A 240 9.45 -10.29 -6.69
N VAL A 241 9.09 -11.57 -6.75
CA VAL A 241 9.90 -12.67 -6.21
C VAL A 241 10.94 -13.13 -7.22
N ARG A 242 12.20 -13.27 -6.80
CA ARG A 242 13.28 -13.87 -7.61
C ARG A 242 14.01 -14.95 -6.82
N PRO A 243 14.35 -16.08 -7.46
CA PRO A 243 15.29 -17.02 -6.88
C PRO A 243 16.69 -16.40 -6.81
N LEU A 244 17.46 -16.71 -5.77
CA LEU A 244 18.84 -16.23 -5.60
C LEU A 244 19.76 -16.80 -6.68
N THR A 245 19.58 -18.07 -7.03
CA THR A 245 20.33 -18.77 -8.08
C THR A 245 19.40 -19.38 -9.13
N GLY A 246 19.97 -19.91 -10.21
CA GLY A 246 19.21 -20.65 -11.22
C GLY A 246 18.90 -22.11 -10.86
N SER A 247 19.02 -22.51 -9.59
CA SER A 247 18.77 -23.89 -9.16
C SER A 247 17.27 -24.21 -9.05
N GLU A 248 16.89 -25.47 -9.24
CA GLU A 248 15.49 -25.90 -9.07
C GLU A 248 14.98 -25.70 -7.63
N ALA A 249 15.87 -25.83 -6.64
CA ALA A 249 15.52 -25.62 -5.24
C ALA A 249 15.20 -24.16 -4.92
N ASP A 250 15.92 -23.21 -5.51
CA ASP A 250 15.60 -21.78 -5.33
C ASP A 250 14.37 -21.39 -6.15
N ALA A 251 14.14 -22.03 -7.30
CA ALA A 251 12.93 -21.85 -8.09
C ALA A 251 11.68 -22.33 -7.32
N ASP A 252 11.74 -23.47 -6.62
CA ASP A 252 10.63 -23.91 -5.74
C ASP A 252 10.43 -22.96 -4.55
N ALA A 253 11.51 -22.48 -3.93
CA ALA A 253 11.43 -21.46 -2.89
C ALA A 253 10.71 -20.19 -3.40
N ALA A 254 11.07 -19.71 -4.60
CA ALA A 254 10.40 -18.58 -5.24
C ALA A 254 8.92 -18.87 -5.52
N ARG A 255 8.58 -20.06 -6.04
CA ARG A 255 7.20 -20.49 -6.29
C ARG A 255 6.36 -20.48 -5.00
N ARG A 256 6.90 -21.01 -3.90
CA ARG A 256 6.25 -21.06 -2.58
C ARG A 256 5.98 -19.66 -2.01
N ILE A 257 6.97 -18.78 -2.07
CA ILE A 257 6.84 -17.41 -1.58
C ILE A 257 5.90 -16.59 -2.46
N ASP A 258 5.93 -16.77 -3.79
CA ASP A 258 4.96 -16.16 -4.68
C ASP A 258 3.52 -16.67 -4.43
N ALA A 259 3.37 -17.96 -4.08
CA ALA A 259 2.07 -18.54 -3.73
C ALA A 259 1.42 -17.83 -2.55
N VAL A 260 2.17 -17.67 -1.45
CA VAL A 260 1.70 -17.05 -0.21
C VAL A 260 1.71 -15.51 -0.31
N GLY A 261 2.69 -14.94 -1.02
CA GLY A 261 2.89 -13.50 -1.18
C GLY A 261 1.88 -12.84 -2.12
N ASN A 262 1.51 -13.53 -3.19
CA ASN A 262 0.74 -12.96 -4.29
C ASN A 262 -0.50 -13.80 -4.62
N ARG A 263 -0.29 -15.07 -5.00
CA ARG A 263 -1.33 -15.89 -5.65
C ARG A 263 -2.44 -16.35 -4.71
N VAL A 264 -2.22 -16.33 -3.40
CA VAL A 264 -3.27 -16.51 -2.39
C VAL A 264 -4.36 -15.42 -2.48
N PHE A 265 -4.03 -14.25 -3.05
CA PHE A 265 -4.98 -13.16 -3.30
C PHE A 265 -5.35 -13.09 -4.79
N THR A 266 -4.37 -13.00 -5.70
CA THR A 266 -4.66 -12.83 -7.14
C THR A 266 -5.36 -14.04 -7.74
N GLY A 267 -5.07 -15.26 -7.27
CA GLY A 267 -5.74 -16.48 -7.71
C GLY A 267 -7.26 -16.40 -7.52
N PRO A 268 -7.77 -16.33 -6.28
CA PRO A 268 -9.21 -16.29 -6.08
C PRO A 268 -9.85 -14.96 -6.53
N MET A 269 -9.20 -13.80 -6.36
CA MET A 269 -9.77 -12.50 -6.75
C MET A 269 -9.86 -12.31 -8.27
N LEU A 270 -8.87 -12.77 -9.04
CA LEU A 270 -8.79 -12.48 -10.48
C LEU A 270 -9.08 -13.69 -11.36
N LYS A 271 -9.00 -14.91 -10.81
CA LYS A 271 -9.23 -16.18 -11.55
C LYS A 271 -10.31 -17.06 -10.94
N GLY A 272 -10.84 -16.72 -9.76
CA GLY A 272 -11.89 -17.48 -9.09
C GLY A 272 -11.43 -18.84 -8.54
N ALA A 273 -10.13 -19.06 -8.33
CA ALA A 273 -9.61 -20.28 -7.73
C ALA A 273 -8.29 -20.05 -6.98
N TYR A 274 -8.11 -20.76 -5.87
CA TYR A 274 -6.79 -20.85 -5.25
C TYR A 274 -5.84 -21.71 -6.10
N PRO A 275 -4.54 -21.39 -6.15
CA PRO A 275 -3.56 -22.24 -6.81
C PRO A 275 -3.45 -23.62 -6.13
N GLU A 276 -3.43 -24.70 -6.91
CA GLU A 276 -3.35 -26.07 -6.38
C GLU A 276 -2.08 -26.32 -5.57
N ASP A 277 -0.97 -25.74 -6.00
CA ASP A 277 0.33 -25.86 -5.33
C ASP A 277 0.34 -25.14 -3.97
N LEU A 278 -0.36 -24.01 -3.84
CA LEU A 278 -0.58 -23.34 -2.56
C LEU A 278 -1.37 -24.24 -1.59
N LEU A 279 -2.45 -24.86 -2.08
CA LEU A 279 -3.28 -25.74 -1.27
C LEU A 279 -2.46 -26.93 -0.75
N ALA A 280 -1.69 -27.57 -1.63
CA ALA A 280 -0.81 -28.69 -1.28
C ALA A 280 0.29 -28.27 -0.28
N ASP A 281 0.91 -27.10 -0.47
CA ASP A 281 1.98 -26.63 0.42
C ASP A 281 1.49 -26.27 1.83
N THR A 282 0.18 -26.06 2.00
CA THR A 282 -0.41 -25.57 3.26
C THR A 282 -1.49 -26.49 3.85
N GLU A 283 -1.76 -27.66 3.25
CA GLU A 283 -2.81 -28.60 3.70
C GLU A 283 -2.61 -29.09 5.13
N ARG A 284 -1.34 -29.16 5.60
CA ARG A 284 -1.00 -29.53 6.98
C ARG A 284 -1.30 -28.44 8.01
N ILE A 285 -1.58 -27.21 7.55
CA ILE A 285 -1.77 -26.03 8.40
C ILE A 285 -3.25 -25.71 8.53
N VAL A 286 -4.01 -25.84 7.44
CA VAL A 286 -5.44 -25.55 7.41
C VAL A 286 -6.18 -26.55 6.53
N ASN A 287 -7.38 -26.96 6.95
CA ASN A 287 -8.27 -27.74 6.11
C ASN A 287 -9.01 -26.80 5.14
N TRP A 288 -8.48 -26.65 3.92
CA TRP A 288 -9.07 -25.80 2.89
C TRP A 288 -10.49 -26.22 2.48
N GLY A 289 -10.81 -27.52 2.53
CA GLY A 289 -12.15 -28.02 2.19
C GLY A 289 -13.22 -27.67 3.22
N GLU A 290 -12.83 -27.38 4.47
CA GLU A 290 -13.73 -26.86 5.49
C GLU A 290 -13.76 -25.34 5.54
N LEU A 291 -12.64 -24.69 5.20
CA LEU A 291 -12.50 -23.24 5.18
C LEU A 291 -13.29 -22.61 4.04
N ILE A 292 -13.10 -23.12 2.81
CA ILE A 292 -13.75 -22.60 1.60
C ILE A 292 -15.17 -23.17 1.55
N ARG A 293 -16.18 -22.30 1.63
CA ARG A 293 -17.58 -22.69 1.51
C ARG A 293 -18.08 -22.52 0.08
N ASP A 294 -19.11 -23.29 -0.26
CA ASP A 294 -19.79 -23.18 -1.54
C ASP A 294 -20.21 -21.73 -1.83
N GLY A 295 -19.83 -21.24 -3.01
CA GLY A 295 -20.11 -19.87 -3.44
C GLY A 295 -19.08 -18.82 -3.04
N ASP A 296 -18.11 -19.14 -2.16
CA ASP A 296 -17.09 -18.16 -1.74
C ASP A 296 -16.23 -17.72 -2.91
N LEU A 297 -15.67 -18.65 -3.69
CA LEU A 297 -14.79 -18.30 -4.81
C LEU A 297 -15.49 -17.47 -5.89
N ALA A 298 -16.78 -17.73 -6.12
CA ALA A 298 -17.59 -16.93 -7.05
C ALA A 298 -17.81 -15.50 -6.53
N ALA A 299 -18.05 -15.33 -5.22
CA ALA A 299 -18.17 -14.02 -4.61
C ALA A 299 -16.83 -13.27 -4.60
N ILE A 300 -15.74 -13.96 -4.29
CA ILE A 300 -14.38 -13.39 -4.26
C ILE A 300 -13.99 -12.84 -5.64
N ALA A 301 -14.35 -13.54 -6.72
CA ALA A 301 -14.03 -13.15 -8.10
C ALA A 301 -14.94 -12.03 -8.66
N ALA A 302 -15.51 -11.19 -7.79
CA ALA A 302 -16.30 -10.04 -8.21
C ALA A 302 -15.45 -9.10 -9.12
N PRO A 303 -15.96 -8.68 -10.30
CA PRO A 303 -15.16 -7.89 -11.23
C PRO A 303 -14.72 -6.52 -10.68
N ILE A 304 -13.43 -6.24 -10.82
CA ILE A 304 -12.81 -4.95 -10.53
C ILE A 304 -12.46 -4.19 -11.82
N ASP A 305 -12.41 -2.87 -11.75
CA ASP A 305 -12.11 -1.99 -12.90
C ASP A 305 -10.62 -1.63 -13.00
N VAL A 306 -9.89 -1.72 -11.89
CA VAL A 306 -8.45 -1.40 -11.83
C VAL A 306 -7.82 -2.16 -10.66
N LEU A 307 -6.66 -2.75 -10.90
CA LEU A 307 -5.84 -3.35 -9.85
C LEU A 307 -4.85 -2.31 -9.30
N GLY A 308 -4.93 -2.06 -7.99
CA GLY A 308 -3.94 -1.28 -7.27
C GLY A 308 -2.72 -2.14 -6.95
N VAL A 309 -1.54 -1.63 -7.32
CA VAL A 309 -0.25 -2.28 -7.06
C VAL A 309 0.55 -1.40 -6.09
N ASN A 310 0.91 -1.97 -4.96
CA ASN A 310 1.89 -1.39 -4.04
C ASN A 310 3.24 -2.08 -4.25
N TYR A 311 4.30 -1.29 -4.39
CA TYR A 311 5.64 -1.82 -4.59
C TYR A 311 6.69 -0.92 -3.93
N TYR A 312 7.68 -1.56 -3.31
CA TYR A 312 8.77 -0.87 -2.62
C TYR A 312 10.14 -1.45 -2.92
N THR A 313 10.25 -2.79 -2.91
CA THR A 313 11.50 -3.56 -3.05
C THR A 313 11.17 -4.94 -3.64
N PRO A 314 12.10 -5.60 -4.36
CA PRO A 314 11.94 -7.00 -4.75
C PRO A 314 12.17 -7.93 -3.57
N THR A 315 11.79 -9.20 -3.74
CA THR A 315 11.94 -10.28 -2.76
C THR A 315 12.88 -11.34 -3.34
N ILE A 316 14.05 -11.53 -2.72
CA ILE A 316 15.05 -12.50 -3.17
C ILE A 316 15.08 -13.68 -2.21
N VAL A 317 14.93 -14.90 -2.72
CA VAL A 317 14.76 -16.09 -1.89
C VAL A 317 15.62 -17.27 -2.33
N SER A 318 15.94 -18.16 -1.39
CA SER A 318 16.65 -19.41 -1.69
C SER A 318 16.23 -20.53 -0.75
N THR A 319 16.56 -21.76 -1.14
CA THR A 319 16.56 -22.90 -0.22
C THR A 319 17.92 -22.99 0.49
N PRO A 320 17.99 -22.98 1.82
CA PRO A 320 19.27 -23.06 2.55
C PRO A 320 19.95 -24.43 2.42
N ALA A 321 21.28 -24.45 2.34
CA ALA A 321 22.07 -25.68 2.22
C ALA A 321 21.97 -26.63 3.43
N SER A 322 21.65 -26.12 4.62
CA SER A 322 21.49 -26.88 5.88
C SER A 322 20.03 -27.05 6.31
N GLY A 323 19.05 -26.65 5.48
CA GLY A 323 17.62 -26.78 5.78
C GLY A 323 17.03 -25.73 6.72
N THR A 324 17.83 -24.81 7.28
CA THR A 324 17.34 -23.65 8.05
C THR A 324 17.78 -22.35 7.38
N GLY A 325 16.84 -21.42 7.21
CA GLY A 325 17.12 -20.09 6.65
C GLY A 325 17.86 -19.23 7.65
N ASP A 326 19.17 -19.04 7.42
CA ASP A 326 20.02 -18.20 8.29
C ASP A 326 19.83 -16.70 8.00
N THR A 327 19.17 -16.33 6.90
CA THR A 327 18.86 -14.94 6.51
C THR A 327 17.34 -14.70 6.45
N ARG A 328 16.87 -13.62 7.09
CA ARG A 328 15.45 -13.22 7.19
C ARG A 328 15.19 -11.80 6.70
N ASN A 329 15.77 -11.42 5.55
CA ASN A 329 15.55 -10.08 4.97
C ASN A 329 14.28 -10.04 4.09
N ASP A 330 13.13 -10.43 4.65
CA ASP A 330 11.85 -10.40 3.91
C ASP A 330 11.23 -9.00 3.85
N GLY A 331 11.75 -8.06 4.64
CA GLY A 331 11.35 -6.65 4.63
C GLY A 331 10.22 -6.30 5.58
N HIS A 332 9.74 -7.25 6.39
CA HIS A 332 8.47 -7.13 7.13
C HIS A 332 8.63 -7.07 8.66
N GLY A 333 9.79 -6.65 9.14
CA GLY A 333 10.08 -6.55 10.58
C GLY A 333 10.61 -7.85 11.20
N ASN A 334 11.12 -7.76 12.44
CA ASN A 334 11.73 -8.90 13.12
C ASN A 334 10.72 -9.65 13.99
N SER A 335 10.60 -10.96 13.79
CA SER A 335 9.83 -11.87 14.64
C SER A 335 10.47 -13.26 14.70
N ASP A 336 10.24 -13.97 15.80
CA ASP A 336 10.56 -15.39 15.93
C ASP A 336 9.61 -16.27 15.10
N HIS A 337 8.46 -15.72 14.71
CA HIS A 337 7.41 -16.41 13.96
C HIS A 337 7.38 -15.94 12.51
N SER A 338 7.21 -16.89 11.58
CA SER A 338 7.22 -16.63 10.14
C SER A 338 5.89 -16.05 9.66
N PRO A 339 5.89 -15.03 8.77
CA PRO A 339 4.71 -14.62 8.02
C PRO A 339 4.48 -15.46 6.75
N TRP A 340 5.24 -16.56 6.56
CA TRP A 340 5.18 -17.41 5.36
C TRP A 340 4.76 -18.84 5.70
N PRO A 341 3.46 -19.10 6.03
CA PRO A 341 2.97 -20.44 6.38
C PRO A 341 3.34 -21.48 5.31
N GLY A 342 3.93 -22.59 5.74
CA GLY A 342 4.32 -23.69 4.84
C GLY A 342 5.69 -23.51 4.19
N SER A 343 6.32 -22.35 4.39
CA SER A 343 7.59 -21.96 3.76
C SER A 343 8.61 -21.46 4.78
N GLU A 344 8.53 -21.94 6.03
CA GLU A 344 9.39 -21.47 7.14
C GLU A 344 10.89 -21.80 6.95
N HIS A 345 11.20 -22.69 6.01
CA HIS A 345 12.56 -23.10 5.66
C HIS A 345 13.21 -22.19 4.60
N VAL A 346 12.44 -21.34 3.90
CA VAL A 346 12.97 -20.46 2.85
C VAL A 346 13.81 -19.34 3.46
N ALA A 347 14.99 -19.08 2.89
CA ALA A 347 15.83 -17.94 3.26
C ALA A 347 15.51 -16.71 2.41
N PHE A 348 15.59 -15.53 3.03
CA PHE A 348 15.32 -14.23 2.40
C PHE A 348 16.55 -13.34 2.40
N HIS A 349 16.83 -12.74 1.24
CA HIS A 349 18.06 -11.99 0.99
C HIS A 349 17.76 -10.55 0.60
N LEU A 350 18.64 -9.66 1.04
CA LEU A 350 18.66 -8.30 0.53
C LEU A 350 19.17 -8.33 -0.91
N ALA A 351 18.41 -7.76 -1.85
CA ALA A 351 18.85 -7.70 -3.24
C ALA A 351 20.18 -6.93 -3.36
N GLU A 352 21.13 -7.49 -4.10
CA GLU A 352 22.49 -6.96 -4.20
C GLU A 352 22.54 -5.51 -4.70
N GLY A 353 23.46 -4.73 -4.13
CA GLY A 353 23.74 -3.34 -4.52
C GLY A 353 23.28 -2.31 -3.49
N ARG A 354 23.81 -1.09 -3.64
CA ARG A 354 23.36 0.13 -2.95
C ARG A 354 22.66 1.04 -3.97
N PRO A 355 21.76 1.93 -3.54
CA PRO A 355 21.41 2.28 -2.15
C PRO A 355 20.35 1.37 -1.51
N VAL A 356 20.21 1.49 -0.19
CA VAL A 356 19.07 0.98 0.59
C VAL A 356 18.34 2.14 1.27
N THR A 357 17.06 1.96 1.58
CA THR A 357 16.26 2.94 2.33
C THR A 357 16.53 2.85 3.84
N ALA A 358 15.95 3.78 4.63
CA ALA A 358 15.96 3.70 6.09
C ALA A 358 15.20 2.47 6.64
N MET A 359 14.39 1.78 5.82
CA MET A 359 13.79 0.48 6.15
C MET A 359 14.75 -0.69 5.95
N ASN A 360 15.97 -0.44 5.46
CA ASN A 360 16.89 -1.45 4.96
C ASN A 360 16.32 -2.25 3.77
N TRP A 361 15.55 -1.58 2.90
CA TRP A 361 15.03 -2.17 1.66
C TRP A 361 15.90 -1.76 0.47
N SER A 362 16.16 -2.69 -0.44
CA SER A 362 16.96 -2.42 -1.65
C SER A 362 16.20 -1.51 -2.62
N VAL A 363 16.88 -0.50 -3.16
CA VAL A 363 16.28 0.39 -4.17
C VAL A 363 16.48 -0.22 -5.56
N LYS A 364 15.41 -0.78 -6.14
CA LYS A 364 15.43 -1.56 -7.38
C LYS A 364 14.25 -1.25 -8.30
N PRO A 365 14.27 -0.11 -9.02
CA PRO A 365 13.18 0.27 -9.91
C PRO A 365 12.87 -0.75 -11.00
N GLU A 366 13.85 -1.56 -11.42
CA GLU A 366 13.66 -2.66 -12.35
C GLU A 366 12.63 -3.69 -11.87
N GLY A 367 12.52 -3.92 -10.55
CA GLY A 367 11.52 -4.83 -10.01
C GLY A 367 10.10 -4.30 -10.17
N LEU A 368 9.87 -2.99 -10.11
CA LEU A 368 8.54 -2.42 -10.40
C LEU A 368 8.18 -2.61 -11.88
N TYR A 369 9.12 -2.39 -12.79
CA TYR A 369 8.90 -2.63 -14.21
C TYR A 369 8.53 -4.10 -14.47
N ASP A 370 9.34 -5.04 -13.94
CA ASP A 370 9.12 -6.47 -14.16
C ASP A 370 7.75 -6.87 -13.61
N LEU A 371 7.42 -6.44 -12.39
CA LEU A 371 6.12 -6.71 -11.76
C LEU A 371 4.93 -6.21 -12.59
N LEU A 372 4.97 -4.96 -13.06
CA LEU A 372 3.89 -4.38 -13.87
C LEU A 372 3.72 -5.14 -15.19
N MET A 373 4.82 -5.52 -15.83
CA MET A 373 4.79 -6.29 -17.06
C MET A 373 4.30 -7.73 -16.82
N ASP A 374 4.68 -8.36 -15.72
CA ASP A 374 4.26 -9.72 -15.36
C ASP A 374 2.74 -9.77 -15.15
N VAL A 375 2.21 -8.85 -14.33
CA VAL A 375 0.77 -8.74 -14.09
C VAL A 375 0.01 -8.41 -15.37
N SER A 376 0.53 -7.50 -16.20
CA SER A 376 -0.12 -7.15 -17.48
C SER A 376 -0.16 -8.33 -18.46
N ARG A 377 0.86 -9.21 -18.46
CA ARG A 377 0.83 -10.42 -19.31
C ARG A 377 -0.16 -11.45 -18.80
N GLU A 378 -0.34 -11.55 -17.49
CA GLU A 378 -1.28 -12.48 -16.86
C GLU A 378 -2.73 -12.00 -16.95
N HIS A 379 -2.94 -10.68 -16.94
CA HIS A 379 -4.24 -10.02 -16.95
C HIS A 379 -4.28 -8.84 -17.95
N PRO A 380 -4.21 -9.10 -19.26
CA PRO A 380 -4.01 -8.06 -20.29
C PRO A 380 -5.12 -7.01 -20.38
N ASP A 381 -6.34 -7.35 -19.96
CA ASP A 381 -7.50 -6.47 -20.02
C ASP A 381 -7.77 -5.74 -18.69
N LEU A 382 -6.93 -5.94 -17.66
CA LEU A 382 -7.10 -5.33 -16.34
C LEU A 382 -6.17 -4.13 -16.18
N PRO A 383 -6.70 -2.89 -16.15
CA PRO A 383 -5.89 -1.71 -15.93
C PRO A 383 -5.15 -1.77 -14.58
N LEU A 384 -3.95 -1.21 -14.55
CA LEU A 384 -3.10 -1.14 -13.36
C LEU A 384 -2.99 0.30 -12.86
N MET A 385 -2.79 0.44 -11.55
CA MET A 385 -2.47 1.71 -10.92
C MET A 385 -1.47 1.48 -9.81
N VAL A 386 -0.35 2.22 -9.80
CA VAL A 386 0.59 2.16 -8.68
C VAL A 386 -0.04 2.95 -7.54
N THR A 387 -0.67 2.25 -6.59
CA THR A 387 -1.44 2.87 -5.51
C THR A 387 -0.59 3.27 -4.31
N GLU A 388 0.62 2.70 -4.21
CA GLU A 388 1.69 3.14 -3.32
C GLU A 388 3.07 2.80 -3.90
N ASN A 389 3.95 3.79 -3.90
CA ASN A 389 5.39 3.60 -4.06
C ASN A 389 6.10 4.79 -3.39
N GLY A 390 7.19 4.52 -2.68
CA GLY A 390 7.93 5.54 -1.96
C GLY A 390 9.06 4.97 -1.11
N ALA A 391 9.71 5.82 -0.31
CA ALA A 391 10.85 5.38 0.49
C ALA A 391 11.00 6.19 1.78
N ALA A 392 11.38 5.48 2.85
CA ALA A 392 11.86 6.12 4.07
C ALA A 392 13.33 6.52 3.95
N PHE A 393 13.63 7.74 4.37
CA PHE A 393 14.99 8.25 4.57
C PHE A 393 15.04 9.06 5.88
N ASP A 394 16.24 9.29 6.40
CA ASP A 394 16.46 10.00 7.66
C ASP A 394 16.40 11.52 7.43
N ASP A 395 15.21 12.03 7.11
CA ASP A 395 15.01 13.44 6.81
C ASP A 395 14.97 14.32 8.07
N ALA A 396 15.62 15.48 8.00
CA ALA A 396 15.56 16.50 9.04
C ALA A 396 15.56 17.92 8.44
N PRO A 397 14.92 18.90 9.12
CA PRO A 397 15.03 20.30 8.73
C PRO A 397 16.46 20.82 8.95
N ASP A 398 16.93 21.64 8.01
CA ASP A 398 18.16 22.42 8.14
C ASP A 398 17.97 23.66 9.04
N ALA A 399 19.01 24.48 9.16
CA ALA A 399 18.99 25.69 9.99
C ALA A 399 17.94 26.73 9.57
N ASP A 400 17.52 26.71 8.30
CA ASP A 400 16.49 27.59 7.75
C ASP A 400 15.09 26.94 7.76
N GLY A 401 14.98 25.72 8.31
CA GLY A 401 13.74 24.96 8.38
C GLY A 401 13.33 24.28 7.08
N ARG A 402 14.22 24.20 6.07
CA ARG A 402 13.99 23.44 4.83
C ARG A 402 14.36 21.98 5.02
N VAL A 403 13.67 21.08 4.33
CA VAL A 403 13.97 19.65 4.39
C VAL A 403 14.43 19.20 3.01
N HIS A 404 15.73 18.93 2.90
CA HIS A 404 16.38 18.47 1.67
C HIS A 404 16.51 16.94 1.70
N ASP A 405 15.90 16.28 0.71
CA ASP A 405 15.76 14.82 0.62
C ASP A 405 16.05 14.27 -0.80
N PRO A 406 17.26 14.50 -1.33
CA PRO A 406 17.63 14.11 -2.70
C PRO A 406 17.57 12.60 -2.94
N GLU A 407 17.75 11.77 -1.91
CA GLU A 407 17.63 10.31 -1.97
C GLU A 407 16.21 9.88 -2.33
N ARG A 408 15.19 10.58 -1.80
CA ARG A 408 13.80 10.34 -2.16
C ARG A 408 13.51 10.73 -3.60
N ILE A 409 14.05 11.85 -4.06
CA ILE A 409 13.94 12.25 -5.47
C ILE A 409 14.58 11.19 -6.39
N ALA A 410 15.76 10.68 -6.04
CA ALA A 410 16.44 9.65 -6.82
C ALA A 410 15.62 8.34 -6.87
N TYR A 411 15.07 7.91 -5.73
CA TYR A 411 14.17 6.76 -5.64
C TYR A 411 12.96 6.93 -6.56
N LEU A 412 12.24 8.04 -6.43
CA LEU A 412 11.02 8.31 -7.20
C LEU A 412 11.30 8.42 -8.69
N ARG A 413 12.38 9.11 -9.08
CA ARG A 413 12.78 9.21 -10.49
C ARG A 413 13.00 7.83 -11.11
N GLY A 414 13.71 6.94 -10.43
CA GLY A 414 13.98 5.59 -10.93
C GLY A 414 12.69 4.78 -11.12
N HIS A 415 11.80 4.80 -10.14
CA HIS A 415 10.56 4.02 -10.19
C HIS A 415 9.54 4.61 -11.17
N LEU A 416 9.45 5.93 -11.28
CA LEU A 416 8.60 6.58 -12.28
C LEU A 416 9.11 6.34 -13.70
N GLU A 417 10.42 6.26 -13.92
CA GLU A 417 10.98 5.83 -15.22
C GLU A 417 10.63 4.37 -15.52
N ALA A 418 10.67 3.48 -14.52
CA ALA A 418 10.25 2.09 -14.67
C ALA A 418 8.75 1.98 -15.04
N VAL A 419 7.88 2.76 -14.41
CA VAL A 419 6.45 2.85 -14.76
C VAL A 419 6.25 3.37 -16.17
N ARG A 420 6.95 4.45 -16.54
CA ARG A 420 6.89 5.02 -17.88
C ARG A 420 7.32 4.02 -18.95
N ARG A 421 8.40 3.26 -18.69
CA ARG A 421 8.89 2.21 -19.58
C ARG A 421 7.88 1.08 -19.70
N ALA A 422 7.33 0.58 -18.59
CA ALA A 422 6.31 -0.47 -18.62
C ALA A 422 5.09 -0.05 -19.46
N ALA A 423 4.63 1.19 -19.30
CA ALA A 423 3.53 1.73 -20.10
C ALA A 423 3.89 1.84 -21.59
N ALA A 424 5.12 2.24 -21.93
CA ALA A 424 5.60 2.27 -23.31
C ALA A 424 5.71 0.86 -23.93
N ASP A 425 6.03 -0.14 -23.11
CA ASP A 425 6.17 -1.54 -23.51
C ASP A 425 4.84 -2.33 -23.47
N GLY A 426 3.72 -1.66 -23.18
CA GLY A 426 2.36 -2.17 -23.37
C GLY A 426 1.57 -2.45 -22.10
N ALA A 427 2.13 -2.24 -20.90
CA ALA A 427 1.36 -2.34 -19.66
C ALA A 427 0.33 -1.20 -19.54
N ASP A 428 -0.91 -1.52 -19.17
CA ASP A 428 -1.97 -0.51 -19.04
C ASP A 428 -1.94 0.22 -17.69
N VAL A 429 -0.89 1.01 -17.44
CA VAL A 429 -0.70 1.75 -16.18
C VAL A 429 -1.35 3.12 -16.24
N ARG A 430 -2.41 3.32 -15.45
CA ARG A 430 -3.29 4.50 -15.49
C ARG A 430 -2.97 5.59 -14.48
N GLY A 431 -2.11 5.33 -13.50
CA GLY A 431 -1.76 6.33 -12.49
C GLY A 431 -0.71 5.89 -11.49
N TYR A 432 -0.24 6.85 -10.70
CA TYR A 432 0.77 6.68 -9.66
C TYR A 432 0.45 7.53 -8.44
N PHE A 433 0.53 6.90 -7.27
CA PHE A 433 0.33 7.51 -5.96
C PHE A 433 1.60 7.39 -5.13
N LEU A 434 2.18 8.54 -4.81
CA LEU A 434 3.32 8.63 -3.90
C LEU A 434 2.91 8.19 -2.49
N TRP A 435 3.58 7.17 -1.96
CA TRP A 435 3.56 6.87 -0.53
C TRP A 435 4.69 7.63 0.19
N SER A 436 4.41 8.63 0.99
CA SER A 436 3.08 9.17 1.33
C SER A 436 3.04 10.67 1.11
N LEU A 437 1.85 11.27 1.23
CA LEU A 437 1.73 12.73 1.20
C LEU A 437 2.58 13.37 2.31
N MET A 438 2.52 12.84 3.52
CA MET A 438 3.14 13.41 4.72
C MET A 438 3.73 12.33 5.62
N ASP A 439 4.78 12.69 6.35
CA ASP A 439 5.32 11.85 7.41
C ASP A 439 4.20 11.47 8.38
N ASN A 440 4.16 10.21 8.78
CA ASN A 440 3.05 9.64 9.50
C ASN A 440 3.51 8.56 10.48
N PHE A 441 2.57 7.94 11.19
CA PHE A 441 2.83 6.80 12.07
C PHE A 441 3.11 5.54 11.22
N GLU A 442 4.37 5.11 11.13
CA GLU A 442 4.82 3.96 10.33
C GLU A 442 4.71 2.66 11.15
N TRP A 443 3.48 2.34 11.57
CA TRP A 443 3.12 1.03 12.12
C TRP A 443 4.02 0.60 13.29
N GLY A 444 4.64 -0.58 13.23
CA GLY A 444 5.56 -1.08 14.27
C GLY A 444 6.76 -0.17 14.52
N TYR A 445 7.13 0.69 13.57
CA TYR A 445 8.24 1.64 13.69
C TYR A 445 7.84 2.99 14.32
N GLY A 446 6.57 3.22 14.62
CA GLY A 446 6.11 4.49 15.18
C GLY A 446 6.47 5.66 14.27
N TYR A 447 6.99 6.74 14.84
CA TYR A 447 7.38 7.94 14.08
C TYR A 447 8.85 7.94 13.63
N ALA A 448 9.57 6.82 13.82
CA ALA A 448 11.00 6.71 13.52
C ALA A 448 11.30 6.60 12.02
N LYS A 449 10.31 6.32 11.17
CA LYS A 449 10.47 6.18 9.72
C LYS A 449 9.60 7.21 9.01
N ARG A 450 10.19 7.90 8.03
CA ARG A 450 9.59 9.07 7.37
C ARG A 450 9.49 8.82 5.87
N PHE A 451 8.29 8.51 5.39
CA PHE A 451 8.02 8.28 3.96
C PHE A 451 7.55 9.53 3.21
N GLY A 452 7.07 10.55 3.92
CA GLY A 452 6.27 11.62 3.34
C GLY A 452 7.03 12.53 2.40
N ALA A 453 6.33 13.06 1.39
CA ALA A 453 6.79 14.22 0.63
C ALA A 453 6.79 15.51 1.48
N VAL A 454 5.98 15.53 2.54
CA VAL A 454 5.83 16.64 3.48
C VAL A 454 6.32 16.19 4.86
N TYR A 455 7.31 16.90 5.38
CA TYR A 455 7.80 16.68 6.74
C TYR A 455 6.77 17.15 7.77
N ILE A 456 6.54 16.34 8.79
CA ILE A 456 5.72 16.69 9.95
C ILE A 456 6.61 16.83 11.19
N ASP A 457 6.57 18.02 11.78
CA ASP A 457 7.01 18.25 13.15
C ASP A 457 5.88 17.82 14.08
N TYR A 458 5.95 16.61 14.63
CA TYR A 458 4.86 16.04 15.45
C TYR A 458 4.59 16.81 16.74
N ALA A 459 5.56 17.58 17.25
CA ALA A 459 5.37 18.38 18.46
C ALA A 459 4.55 19.64 18.19
N THR A 460 4.73 20.26 17.01
CA THR A 460 4.04 21.52 16.64
C THR A 460 2.94 21.34 15.60
N GLN A 461 2.84 20.15 15.02
CA GLN A 461 1.99 19.80 13.88
C GLN A 461 2.27 20.63 12.62
N ARG A 462 3.46 21.24 12.52
CA ARG A 462 3.86 22.03 11.35
C ARG A 462 4.19 21.12 10.17
N ARG A 463 3.64 21.45 9.00
CA ARG A 463 3.92 20.83 7.70
C ARG A 463 5.02 21.61 6.98
N THR A 464 6.07 20.92 6.55
CA THR A 464 7.12 21.49 5.70
C THR A 464 7.27 20.63 4.43
N PRO A 465 6.85 21.12 3.25
CA PRO A 465 7.10 20.41 1.99
C PRO A 465 8.61 20.19 1.78
N LYS A 466 9.01 18.94 1.54
CA LYS A 466 10.41 18.58 1.29
C LYS A 466 10.79 18.92 -0.16
N SER A 467 12.07 18.82 -0.51
CA SER A 467 12.50 18.98 -1.91
C SER A 467 11.80 17.99 -2.86
N SER A 468 11.49 16.77 -2.39
CA SER A 468 10.73 15.77 -3.15
C SER A 468 9.29 16.20 -3.46
N ALA A 469 8.60 16.92 -2.57
CA ALA A 469 7.26 17.44 -2.85
C ALA A 469 7.29 18.45 -4.01
N HIS A 470 8.27 19.35 -4.00
CA HIS A 470 8.43 20.33 -5.08
C HIS A 470 8.82 19.66 -6.40
N TRP A 471 9.76 18.71 -6.36
CA TRP A 471 10.15 17.93 -7.53
C TRP A 471 8.97 17.14 -8.11
N TYR A 472 8.17 16.49 -7.26
CA TYR A 472 7.00 15.73 -7.70
C TYR A 472 5.93 16.65 -8.31
N GLY A 473 5.70 17.83 -7.74
CA GLY A 473 4.84 18.84 -8.36
C GLY A 473 5.31 19.28 -9.76
N ASP A 474 6.63 19.39 -9.99
CA ASP A 474 7.19 19.67 -11.32
C ASP A 474 6.98 18.50 -12.31
N VAL A 475 7.13 17.25 -11.85
CA VAL A 475 6.79 16.06 -12.66
C VAL A 475 5.33 16.10 -13.12
N ILE A 476 4.40 16.42 -12.21
CA ILE A 476 2.97 16.48 -12.50
C ILE A 476 2.67 17.60 -13.49
N ALA A 477 3.21 18.80 -13.26
CA ALA A 477 2.99 19.96 -14.11
C ALA A 477 3.51 19.74 -15.54
N ARG A 478 4.66 19.08 -15.68
CA ARG A 478 5.26 18.73 -16.98
C ARG A 478 4.62 17.50 -17.63
N HIS A 479 3.94 16.68 -16.84
CA HIS A 479 3.51 15.35 -17.23
C HIS A 479 4.66 14.47 -17.77
N ALA A 480 5.86 14.69 -17.24
CA ALA A 480 7.12 14.07 -17.68
C ALA A 480 8.19 14.21 -16.59
N LEU A 481 9.21 13.34 -16.61
CA LEU A 481 10.34 13.48 -15.70
C LEU A 481 11.20 14.71 -16.07
N PRO A 482 11.55 15.59 -15.11
CA PRO A 482 12.50 16.68 -15.36
C PRO A 482 13.85 16.16 -15.88
N PRO A 483 14.65 16.98 -16.59
CA PRO A 483 16.04 16.63 -16.92
C PRO A 483 16.81 16.22 -15.65
N GLY A 484 17.73 15.27 -15.78
CA GLY A 484 18.61 14.91 -14.68
C GLY A 484 19.59 16.04 -14.31
N PRO A 485 20.26 15.98 -13.16
CA PRO A 485 21.31 16.94 -12.82
C PRO A 485 22.51 16.92 -13.77
N ASP A 486 22.74 15.80 -14.48
CA ASP A 486 23.80 15.62 -15.49
C ASP A 486 23.33 15.87 -16.94
N ALA A 487 22.16 16.49 -17.07
CA ALA A 487 21.50 16.74 -18.34
C ALA A 487 21.88 18.14 -18.85
#